data_AF-A0A5R9F842-F1
#
_entry.id   AF-A0A5R9F842-F1
#
_cell.length_a   1.000
_cell.length_b   1.000
_cell.length_c   1.000
_cell.angle_alpha   90.00
_cell.angle_beta   90.00
_cell.angle_gamma   90.00
#
_symmetry.space_group_name_H-M   'P 1'
#
loop_
_entity.id
_entity.type
_entity.pdbx_description
1 polymer ?
#
loop_
_entity_poly.entity_id
_entity_poly.type
_entity_poly.pdbx_seq_one_letter_code
_entity_poly.pdbx_strand_id
1 'polypeptide(L)' 'MNKYLLLLCFILVLISFVFFVLSVMKFTPLVLGIVFLFLSILLTVNTLNERNRFRGFGK' A
#
# COMPACT_ATOMS: atom_id res chain seq x y z
N MET A 1 5.64 -7.31 -15.02
CA MET A 1 5.32 -6.15 -14.15
C MET A 1 6.56 -5.30 -13.98
N ASN A 2 6.43 -3.98 -14.13
CA ASN A 2 7.56 -3.04 -14.10
C ASN A 2 8.23 -3.05 -12.72
N LYS A 3 9.54 -3.31 -12.63
CA LYS A 3 10.30 -3.33 -11.36
C LYS A 3 10.13 -2.01 -10.58
N TYR A 4 10.01 -0.93 -11.33
CA TYR A 4 9.73 0.43 -10.83
C TYR A 4 8.40 0.53 -10.06
N LEU A 5 7.37 -0.23 -10.45
CA LEU A 5 6.06 -0.17 -9.80
C LEU A 5 6.09 -0.81 -8.41
N LEU A 6 6.80 -1.92 -8.24
CA LEU A 6 7.02 -2.52 -6.91
C LEU A 6 7.81 -1.60 -5.99
N LEU A 7 8.85 -0.96 -6.53
CA LEU A 7 9.67 -0.02 -5.78
C LEU A 7 8.83 1.21 -5.35
N LEU A 8 7.94 1.69 -6.22
CA LEU A 8 7.01 2.77 -5.89
C LEU A 8 6.00 2.36 -4.79
N CYS A 9 5.41 1.16 -4.87
CA CYS A 9 4.54 0.65 -3.81
C CYS A 9 5.27 0.54 -2.45
N PHE A 10 6.51 0.07 -2.45
CA PHE A 10 7.31 -0.01 -1.23
C PHE A 10 7.58 1.37 -0.60
N ILE A 11 7.98 2.35 -1.42
CA ILE A 11 8.17 3.73 -0.96
C ILE A 11 6.85 4.33 -0.44
N LEU A 12 5.74 4.07 -1.11
CA LEU A 12 4.42 4.54 -0.70
C LEU A 12 4.03 4.01 0.69
N VAL A 13 4.32 2.73 0.98
CA VAL A 13 4.05 2.13 2.30
C VAL A 13 4.91 2.79 3.38
N LEU A 14 6.19 3.03 3.11
CA LEU A 14 7.09 3.72 4.05
C LEU A 14 6.60 5.13 4.38
N ILE A 15 6.22 5.91 3.36
CA ILE A 15 5.70 7.28 3.56
C ILE A 15 4.40 7.24 4.36
N SER A 16 3.50 6.32 4.03
CA SER A 16 2.21 6.17 4.72
C SER A 16 2.40 5.75 6.19
N PHE A 17 3.41 4.94 6.48
CA PHE A 17 3.77 4.56 7.84
C PHE A 17 4.27 5.76 8.65
N VAL A 18 5.17 6.58 8.09
CA VAL A 18 5.62 7.82 8.75
C VAL A 18 4.44 8.75 9.02
N PHE A 19 3.54 8.91 8.05
CA PHE A 19 2.34 9.74 8.21
C PHE A 19 1.40 9.20 9.30
N PHE A 20 1.24 7.88 9.40
CA PHE A 20 0.50 7.24 10.47
C PHE A 20 1.12 7.52 11.84
N VAL A 21 2.45 7.43 11.98
CA VAL A 21 3.15 7.77 13.22
C VAL A 21 2.92 9.23 13.62
N LEU A 22 3.00 10.16 12.66
CA LEU A 22 2.68 11.58 12.91
C LEU A 22 1.23 11.76 13.39
N SER A 23 0.32 10.96 12.84
CA SER A 23 -1.08 10.97 13.23
C SER A 23 -1.30 10.46 14.66
N VAL A 24 -0.57 9.42 15.07
CA VAL A 24 -0.55 8.92 16.46
C VAL A 24 0.00 9.97 17.42
N MET A 25 0.97 10.77 16.99
CA MET A 25 1.51 11.91 17.73
C MET A 25 0.57 13.14 17.78
N LYS A 26 -0.68 13.01 17.29
CA LYS A 26 -1.70 14.06 17.23
C LYS A 26 -1.36 15.24 16.30
N PHE A 27 -0.40 15.11 15.38
CA PHE A 27 -0.14 16.14 14.36
C PHE A 27 -1.24 16.18 13.29
N THR A 28 -1.91 15.05 13.03
CA THR A 28 -3.01 14.91 12.08
C THR A 28 -4.07 13.97 12.66
N PRO A 29 -5.35 14.07 12.26
CA PRO A 29 -6.40 13.21 12.79
C PRO A 29 -6.14 11.73 12.45
N LEU A 30 -6.19 10.88 13.49
CA LEU A 30 -5.87 9.45 13.45
C LEU A 30 -6.54 8.70 12.28
N VAL A 31 -7.79 9.07 11.98
CA VAL A 31 -8.58 8.48 10.89
C VAL A 31 -7.88 8.64 9.53
N LEU A 32 -7.29 9.81 9.26
CA LEU A 32 -6.57 10.03 7.99
C LEU A 32 -5.33 9.16 7.91
N GLY A 33 -4.57 9.04 9.00
CA GLY A 33 -3.39 8.17 9.06
C GLY A 33 -3.75 6.71 8.78
N ILE A 34 -4.82 6.21 9.40
CA ILE A 34 -5.31 4.83 9.21
C ILE A 34 -5.74 4.61 7.76
N VAL A 35 -6.57 5.48 7.20
CA VAL A 35 -7.08 5.35 5.84
C VAL A 35 -5.92 5.35 4.83
N PHE A 36 -4.94 6.23 5.02
CA PHE A 36 -3.80 6.35 4.12
C PHE A 36 -2.90 5.11 4.18
N LEU A 37 -2.60 4.63 5.39
CA LEU A 37 -1.83 3.39 5.59
C LEU A 37 -2.54 2.18 4.96
N PHE A 38 -3.85 2.05 5.21
CA PHE A 38 -4.66 0.96 4.68
C PHE A 38 -4.69 0.98 3.15
N LEU A 39 -4.94 2.13 2.53
CA LEU A 39 -4.94 2.27 1.06
C LEU A 39 -3.59 1.88 0.46
N SER A 40 -2.49 2.29 1.08
CA SER A 40 -1.15 1.95 0.61
C SER A 40 -0.89 0.43 0.64
N ILE A 41 -1.29 -0.23 1.72
CA ILE A 41 -1.19 -1.69 1.85
C ILE A 41 -2.11 -2.39 0.85
N LEU A 42 -3.36 -1.95 0.71
CA LEU A 42 -4.33 -2.54 -0.21
C LEU A 42 -3.85 -2.47 -1.66
N LEU A 43 -3.32 -1.33 -2.09
CA LEU A 43 -2.72 -1.18 -3.43
C LEU A 43 -1.51 -2.10 -3.61
N THR A 44 -0.66 -2.21 -2.60
CA THR A 44 0.51 -3.10 -2.63
C THR A 44 0.11 -4.57 -2.72
N VAL A 45 -0.86 -5.01 -1.91
CA VAL A 45 -1.36 -6.38 -1.95
C VAL A 45 -2.08 -6.65 -3.26
N ASN A 46 -2.88 -5.71 -3.77
CA ASN A 46 -3.57 -5.89 -5.05
C ASN A 46 -2.59 -6.06 -6.21
N THR A 47 -1.56 -5.21 -6.29
CA THR A 47 -0.50 -5.32 -7.32
C THR A 47 0.32 -6.60 -7.20
N LEU A 48 0.56 -7.09 -5.99
CA LEU A 48 1.19 -8.40 -5.76
C LEU A 48 0.26 -9.55 -6.10
N ASN A 49 -1.03 -9.42 -5.81
CA ASN A 49 -2.03 -10.44 -6.10
C ASN A 49 -2.23 -10.60 -7.61
N GLU A 50 -2.17 -9.52 -8.40
CA GLU A 50 -2.16 -9.63 -9.86
C GLU A 50 -0.98 -10.46 -10.40
N ARG A 51 0.18 -10.46 -9.72
CA ARG A 51 1.31 -11.33 -10.10
C ARG A 51 1.03 -12.80 -9.83
N ASN A 52 0.39 -13.10 -8.70
CA ASN A 52 0.10 -14.47 -8.27
C ASN A 52 -1.33 -14.89 -8.64
N ARG A 53 -2.00 -14.12 -9.50
CA ARG A 53 -3.38 -14.40 -9.89
C ARG A 53 -3.39 -15.77 -10.52
N PHE A 54 -4.12 -16.69 -9.89
CA PHE A 54 -4.34 -18.02 -10.43
C PHE A 54 -4.97 -17.82 -11.81
N ARG A 55 -4.20 -18.08 -12.87
CA ARG A 55 -4.70 -18.13 -14.24
C ARG A 55 -5.48 -19.44 -14.29
N GLY A 56 -6.72 -19.44 -13.82
CA GLY A 56 -7.59 -20.61 -13.93
C GLY A 56 -7.60 -21.16 -15.36
N PHE A 57 -7.99 -22.42 -15.54
CA PHE A 57 -8.07 -23.08 -16.85
C PHE A 57 -8.96 -22.29 -17.81
N GLY A 58 -8.36 -21.42 -18.61
CA GLY A 58 -9.04 -20.57 -19.57
C GLY A 58 -8.12 -20.29 -20.73
N LYS A 59 -8.26 -21.13 -21.77
CA LYS A 59 -7.75 -21.07 -23.16
C LYS A 59 -6.39 -20.40 -23.39
#